data_AF-A0A0K0DS31-F1
#
_entry.id   AF-A0A0K0DS31-F1
#
_cell.length_a   1.000
_cell.length_b   1.000
_cell.length_c   1.000
_cell.angle_alpha   90.00
_cell.angle_beta   90.00
_cell.angle_gamma   90.00
#
_symmetry.space_group_name_H-M   'P 1'
#
loop_
_entity.id
_entity.type
_entity.pdbx_description
1 polymer ?
#
loop_
_entity_poly.entity_id
_entity_poly.type
_entity_poly.pdbx_seq_one_letter_code
_entity_poly.pdbx_strand_id
1 'polypeptide(L)'
;MENADIWLKQLERAIRLDEKENDELDILFIKLDLSIIKQLDKKGIETKEKIKNFLKENFNGKASSEHALRKLITFEFNLESAEILESSMEQFTKLMTSAHSSLGEDALDKEIHVQMLKSLAHVSTLRQAIGYSLNNRSIEELRTEILTAYKLSTKEKEISCSYCKKNNHTSENCRRRRGECLRCGSKDHKVGECTFKSLSKN
;
A
#
# COMPACT_ATOMS: atom_id res chain seq x y z
N MET A 1 10.93 -17.99 6.46
CA MET A 1 10.55 -18.21 5.05
C MET A 1 10.21 -19.68 4.92
N GLU A 2 8.93 -20.02 5.03
CA GLU A 2 8.47 -21.38 4.77
C GLU A 2 8.34 -21.51 3.25
N ASN A 3 9.40 -21.99 2.61
CA ASN A 3 9.41 -22.21 1.17
C ASN A 3 9.81 -23.66 0.94
N ALA A 4 8.83 -24.48 0.57
CA ALA A 4 9.02 -25.88 0.27
C ALA A 4 10.13 -26.13 -0.75
N ASP A 5 10.31 -25.25 -1.75
CA ASP A 5 11.38 -25.42 -2.73
C ASP A 5 12.78 -25.25 -2.12
N ILE A 6 12.93 -24.43 -1.07
CA ILE A 6 14.21 -24.29 -0.36
C ILE A 6 14.49 -25.56 0.44
N TRP A 7 13.51 -26.04 1.20
CA TRP A 7 13.65 -27.27 1.99
C TRP A 7 13.93 -28.48 1.12
N LEU A 8 13.23 -28.61 -0.01
CA LEU A 8 13.42 -29.71 -0.96
C LEU A 8 14.78 -29.62 -1.66
N LYS A 9 15.25 -28.44 -2.06
CA LYS A 9 16.61 -28.27 -2.62
C LYS A 9 17.70 -28.58 -1.60
N GLN A 10 17.50 -28.24 -0.33
CA GLN A 10 18.44 -28.57 0.74
C GLN A 10 18.46 -30.07 1.04
N LEU A 11 17.29 -30.74 1.01
CA LEU A 11 17.19 -32.19 1.12
C LEU A 11 17.96 -32.88 -0.02
N GLU A 12 17.73 -32.48 -1.27
CA GLU A 12 18.43 -33.03 -2.44
C GLU A 12 19.95 -32.84 -2.38
N ARG A 13 20.43 -31.80 -1.70
CA ARG A 13 21.87 -31.60 -1.46
C ARG A 13 22.38 -32.49 -0.34
N ALA A 14 21.63 -32.67 0.74
CA ALA A 14 22.02 -33.53 1.86
C ALA A 14 22.13 -34.99 1.41
N ILE A 15 21.15 -35.49 0.65
CA ILE A 15 21.14 -36.85 0.11
C ILE A 15 22.35 -37.10 -0.80
N ARG A 16 22.71 -36.10 -1.63
CA ARG A 16 23.91 -36.15 -2.48
C ARG A 16 25.22 -36.19 -1.71
N LEU A 17 25.27 -35.64 -0.50
CA LEU A 17 26.49 -35.58 0.30
C LEU A 17 26.70 -36.86 1.12
N ASP A 18 25.62 -37.50 1.57
CA ASP A 18 25.68 -38.64 2.48
C ASP A 18 25.57 -40.02 1.79
N GLU A 19 25.31 -40.10 0.49
CA GLU A 19 25.09 -41.36 -0.27
C GLU A 19 24.07 -42.33 0.39
N LYS A 20 23.19 -41.82 1.26
CA LYS A 20 22.21 -42.59 2.01
C LYS A 20 20.80 -42.34 1.48
N GLU A 21 20.36 -43.22 0.58
CA GLU A 21 18.97 -43.21 0.06
C GLU A 21 17.93 -43.76 1.06
N ASN A 22 18.35 -44.51 2.08
CA ASN A 22 17.41 -45.19 2.99
C ASN A 22 16.85 -44.31 4.12
N ASP A 23 17.46 -43.16 4.43
CA ASP A 23 17.10 -42.30 5.57
C ASP A 23 16.48 -40.95 5.14
N GLU A 24 16.10 -40.79 3.87
CA GLU A 24 15.67 -39.52 3.30
C GLU A 24 14.46 -38.87 4.01
N LEU A 25 13.50 -39.68 4.46
CA LEU A 25 12.31 -39.20 5.17
C LEU A 25 12.67 -38.69 6.57
N ASP A 26 13.58 -39.37 7.26
CA ASP A 26 14.06 -38.94 8.58
C ASP A 26 14.86 -37.64 8.47
N ILE A 27 15.71 -37.52 7.44
CA ILE A 27 16.43 -36.28 7.12
C ILE A 27 15.44 -35.14 6.82
N LEU A 28 14.35 -35.43 6.10
CA LEU A 28 13.31 -34.45 5.81
C LEU A 28 12.57 -34.03 7.09
N PHE A 29 12.18 -34.98 7.95
CA PHE A 29 11.51 -34.67 9.21
C PHE A 29 12.41 -33.88 10.17
N ILE A 30 13.71 -34.15 10.23
CA ILE A 30 14.66 -33.35 11.02
C ILE A 30 14.71 -31.89 10.54
N LYS A 31 14.52 -31.64 9.24
CA LYS A 31 14.59 -30.29 8.65
C LYS A 31 13.27 -29.53 8.68
N LEU A 32 12.14 -30.20 8.89
CA LEU A 32 10.83 -29.58 8.94
C LEU A 32 10.51 -29.09 10.36
N ASP A 33 9.77 -28.00 10.46
CA ASP A 33 9.25 -27.54 11.74
C ASP A 33 8.26 -28.56 12.33
N LEU A 34 8.30 -28.74 13.65
CA LEU A 34 7.43 -29.67 14.39
C LEU A 34 5.93 -29.41 14.16
N SER A 35 5.55 -28.17 13.84
CA SER A 35 4.18 -27.80 13.48
C SER A 35 3.72 -28.44 12.17
N ILE A 36 4.61 -28.56 11.18
CA ILE A 36 4.35 -29.16 9.87
C ILE A 36 4.28 -30.68 10.00
N ILE A 37 5.17 -31.27 10.82
CA ILE A 37 5.17 -32.71 11.10
C ILE A 37 3.83 -33.13 11.73
N LYS A 38 3.34 -32.39 12.73
CA LYS A 38 2.01 -32.63 13.32
C LYS A 38 0.86 -32.55 12.30
N GLN A 39 0.98 -31.71 11.27
CA GLN A 39 -0.03 -31.62 10.21
C GLN A 39 0.03 -32.82 9.25
N LEU A 40 1.24 -33.32 8.96
CA LEU A 40 1.45 -34.52 8.16
C LEU A 40 0.90 -35.77 8.87
N ASP A 41 1.21 -35.91 10.17
CA ASP A 41 0.73 -37.02 11.00
C ASP A 41 -0.80 -37.02 11.08
N LYS A 42 -1.41 -35.85 11.30
CA LYS A 42 -2.88 -35.71 11.35
C LYS A 42 -3.56 -36.08 10.03
N LYS A 43 -2.88 -35.93 8.90
CA LYS A 43 -3.38 -36.29 7.57
C LYS A 43 -3.00 -37.72 7.13
N GLY A 44 -2.23 -38.46 7.92
CA GLY A 44 -1.78 -39.81 7.59
C GLY A 44 -0.93 -39.87 6.32
N ILE A 45 -0.11 -38.85 6.07
CA ILE A 45 0.71 -38.77 4.85
C ILE A 45 2.09 -39.38 5.13
N GLU A 46 2.28 -40.64 4.71
CA GLU A 46 3.51 -41.40 5.01
C GLU A 46 4.45 -41.54 3.80
N THR A 47 3.98 -41.26 2.58
CA THR A 47 4.77 -41.47 1.36
C THR A 47 5.57 -40.22 0.96
N LYS A 48 6.85 -40.39 0.61
CA LYS A 48 7.76 -39.32 0.12
C LYS A 48 7.11 -38.39 -0.90
N GLU A 49 6.51 -38.95 -1.95
CA GLU A 49 5.89 -38.16 -3.02
C GLU A 49 4.70 -37.34 -2.52
N LYS A 50 3.89 -37.92 -1.62
CA LYS A 50 2.74 -37.23 -1.02
C LYS A 50 3.19 -36.12 -0.08
N ILE A 51 4.27 -36.32 0.68
CA ILE A 51 4.85 -35.27 1.54
C ILE A 51 5.42 -34.15 0.66
N LYS A 52 6.16 -34.45 -0.40
CA LYS A 52 6.67 -33.43 -1.33
C LYS A 52 5.54 -32.63 -1.99
N ASN A 53 4.47 -33.30 -2.43
CA ASN A 53 3.31 -32.63 -3.03
C ASN A 53 2.57 -31.79 -1.98
N PHE A 54 2.34 -32.31 -0.78
CA PHE A 54 1.74 -31.56 0.32
C PHE A 54 2.56 -30.31 0.67
N LEU A 55 3.88 -30.45 0.78
CA LEU A 55 4.77 -29.33 1.04
C LEU A 55 4.69 -28.30 -0.09
N LYS A 56 4.69 -28.75 -1.35
CA LYS A 56 4.60 -27.85 -2.49
C LYS A 56 3.26 -27.12 -2.58
N GLU A 57 2.15 -27.81 -2.36
CA GLU A 57 0.80 -27.23 -2.42
C GLU A 57 0.53 -26.24 -1.29
N ASN A 58 1.05 -26.52 -0.09
CA ASN A 58 0.74 -25.73 1.09
C ASN A 58 1.81 -24.69 1.42
N PHE A 59 3.06 -24.89 0.98
CA PHE A 59 4.22 -24.09 1.40
C PHE A 59 5.16 -23.68 0.24
N ASN A 60 4.82 -23.93 -1.04
CA ASN A 60 5.58 -23.37 -2.17
C ASN A 60 4.97 -22.05 -2.65
N GLY A 61 5.76 -20.98 -2.62
CA GLY A 61 5.45 -19.75 -3.36
C GLY A 61 4.32 -18.86 -2.84
N LYS A 62 3.53 -19.26 -1.85
CA LYS A 62 2.78 -18.28 -1.06
C LYS A 62 3.82 -17.52 -0.23
N ALA A 63 4.05 -16.25 -0.53
CA ALA A 63 4.54 -15.35 0.51
C ALA A 63 3.68 -15.66 1.74
N SER A 64 4.28 -16.17 2.82
CA SER A 64 3.48 -16.55 3.98
C SER A 64 2.59 -15.35 4.29
N SER A 65 1.31 -15.56 4.61
CA SER A 65 0.42 -14.45 4.98
C SER A 65 1.14 -13.53 5.97
N GLU A 66 1.93 -14.13 6.86
CA GLU A 66 2.88 -13.48 7.75
C GLU A 66 3.96 -12.62 7.08
N HIS A 67 4.64 -13.06 6.01
CA HIS A 67 5.56 -12.22 5.24
C HIS A 67 4.84 -11.04 4.58
N ALA A 68 3.68 -11.28 3.97
CA ALA A 68 2.89 -10.21 3.37
C ALA A 68 2.43 -9.19 4.43
N LEU A 69 1.95 -9.66 5.58
CA LEU A 69 1.60 -8.83 6.74
C LEU A 69 2.81 -8.05 7.27
N ARG A 70 3.97 -8.69 7.44
CA ARG A 70 5.20 -8.02 7.88
C ARG A 70 5.62 -6.93 6.90
N LYS A 71 5.51 -7.19 5.60
CA LYS A 71 5.83 -6.22 4.55
C LYS A 71 4.83 -5.06 4.51
N LEU A 72 3.54 -5.33 4.76
CA LEU A 72 2.49 -4.32 4.88
C LEU A 72 2.72 -3.37 6.06
N ILE A 73 3.22 -3.87 7.20
CA ILE A 73 3.55 -3.01 8.36
C ILE A 73 4.58 -1.95 8.00
N THR A 74 5.57 -2.29 7.19
CA THR A 74 6.63 -1.37 6.74
C THR A 74 6.31 -0.67 5.42
N PHE A 75 5.13 -0.89 4.85
CA PHE A 75 4.80 -0.37 3.53
C PHE A 75 4.44 1.11 3.62
N GLU A 76 5.14 1.94 2.85
CA GLU A 76 4.84 3.36 2.70
C GLU A 76 4.53 3.67 1.23
N PHE A 77 3.51 4.51 1.02
CA PHE A 77 3.17 4.99 -0.32
C PHE A 77 4.21 6.00 -0.79
N ASN A 78 4.78 5.76 -1.97
CA ASN A 78 5.68 6.71 -2.60
C ASN A 78 4.87 7.80 -3.33
N LEU A 79 5.10 9.06 -2.93
CA LEU A 79 4.42 10.25 -3.42
C LEU A 79 5.36 11.16 -4.26
N GLU A 80 6.34 10.59 -4.95
CA GLU A 80 7.24 11.36 -5.83
C GLU A 80 6.53 11.78 -7.13
N SER A 81 5.79 10.87 -7.75
CA SER A 81 5.04 11.11 -8.99
C SER A 81 3.73 10.34 -9.01
N ALA A 82 2.81 10.71 -9.91
CA ALA A 82 1.55 10.01 -10.05
C ALA A 82 1.72 8.57 -10.54
N GLU A 83 2.70 8.32 -11.43
CA GLU A 83 3.02 6.99 -11.97
C GLU A 83 3.59 6.07 -10.88
N ILE A 84 4.47 6.60 -10.04
CA ILE A 84 5.06 5.86 -8.93
C ILE A 84 3.98 5.54 -7.88
N LEU A 85 3.11 6.50 -7.57
CA LEU A 85 1.98 6.30 -6.66
C LEU A 85 1.03 5.20 -7.17
N GLU A 86 0.71 5.20 -8.45
CA GLU A 86 -0.11 4.15 -9.09
C GLU A 86 0.52 2.77 -8.94
N SER A 87 1.81 2.64 -9.27
CA SER A 87 2.55 1.39 -9.10
C SER A 87 2.62 0.93 -7.64
N SER A 88 2.73 1.88 -6.70
CA SER A 88 2.74 1.61 -5.26
C SER A 88 1.38 1.09 -4.79
N MET A 89 0.27 1.66 -5.28
CA MET A 89 -1.09 1.15 -4.99
C MET A 89 -1.35 -0.25 -5.56
N GLU A 90 -0.82 -0.54 -6.75
CA GLU A 90 -0.93 -1.87 -7.34
C GLU A 90 -0.17 -2.92 -6.50
N GLN A 91 1.07 -2.60 -6.10
CA GLN A 91 1.87 -3.46 -5.23
C GLN A 91 1.20 -3.67 -3.87
N PHE A 92 0.68 -2.59 -3.28
CA PHE A 92 -0.04 -2.65 -2.01
C PHE A 92 -1.24 -3.61 -2.08
N THR A 93 -2.04 -3.51 -3.14
CA THR A 93 -3.22 -4.37 -3.32
C THR A 93 -2.81 -5.83 -3.46
N LYS A 94 -1.76 -6.13 -4.23
CA LYS A 94 -1.21 -7.50 -4.34
C LYS A 94 -0.76 -8.05 -2.98
N LEU A 95 -0.14 -7.21 -2.14
CA LEU A 95 0.25 -7.60 -0.79
C LEU A 95 -0.97 -7.85 0.11
N MET A 96 -2.00 -7.01 0.02
CA MET A 96 -3.25 -7.19 0.77
C MET A 96 -3.96 -8.49 0.38
N THR A 97 -4.09 -8.79 -0.92
CA THR A 97 -4.67 -10.07 -1.39
C THR A 97 -3.85 -11.27 -0.91
N SER A 98 -2.52 -11.15 -0.87
CA SER A 98 -1.64 -12.23 -0.38
C SER A 98 -1.72 -12.41 1.13
N ALA A 99 -1.78 -11.32 1.89
CA ALA A 99 -1.87 -11.31 3.35
C ALA A 99 -3.22 -11.85 3.85
N HIS A 100 -4.30 -11.50 3.14
CA HIS A 100 -5.68 -11.78 3.52
C HIS A 100 -6.37 -12.75 2.56
N SER A 101 -5.65 -13.78 2.09
CA SER A 101 -6.18 -14.79 1.17
C SER A 101 -7.39 -15.59 1.70
N SER A 102 -7.73 -15.47 2.98
CA SER A 102 -8.90 -16.07 3.62
C SER A 102 -10.14 -15.17 3.68
N LEU A 103 -10.02 -13.87 3.34
CA LEU A 103 -11.16 -12.95 3.30
C LEU A 103 -11.95 -13.12 1.99
N GLY A 104 -13.27 -12.94 2.07
CA GLY A 104 -14.11 -12.78 0.87
C GLY A 104 -13.83 -11.44 0.19
N GLU A 105 -14.14 -11.33 -1.11
CA GLU A 105 -13.85 -10.15 -1.95
C GLU A 105 -14.33 -8.83 -1.30
N ASP A 106 -15.60 -8.76 -0.88
CA ASP A 106 -16.17 -7.56 -0.23
C ASP A 106 -15.45 -7.16 1.07
N ALA A 107 -14.96 -8.14 1.83
CA ALA A 107 -14.25 -7.88 3.09
C ALA A 107 -12.82 -7.44 2.82
N LEU A 108 -12.18 -8.01 1.80
CA LEU A 108 -10.85 -7.62 1.33
C LEU A 108 -10.86 -6.18 0.80
N ASP A 109 -11.87 -5.81 0.02
CA ASP A 109 -12.02 -4.46 -0.53
C ASP A 109 -12.15 -3.41 0.57
N LYS A 110 -12.97 -3.69 1.59
CA LYS A 110 -13.12 -2.82 2.76
C LYS A 110 -11.80 -2.69 3.53
N GLU A 111 -11.08 -3.79 3.72
CA GLU A 111 -9.80 -3.76 4.44
C GLU A 111 -8.76 -2.95 3.66
N ILE A 112 -8.65 -3.15 2.35
CA ILE A 112 -7.76 -2.37 1.47
C ILE A 112 -8.08 -0.88 1.59
N HIS A 113 -9.36 -0.52 1.53
CA HIS A 113 -9.80 0.87 1.65
C HIS A 113 -9.42 1.48 3.01
N VAL A 114 -9.70 0.78 4.11
CA VAL A 114 -9.37 1.24 5.47
C VAL A 114 -7.86 1.42 5.66
N GLN A 115 -7.06 0.50 5.13
CA GLN A 115 -5.61 0.59 5.24
C GLN A 115 -5.03 1.71 4.38
N MET A 116 -5.52 1.91 3.15
CA MET A 116 -5.15 3.07 2.33
C MET A 116 -5.47 4.38 3.04
N LEU A 117 -6.65 4.50 3.65
CA LEU A 117 -7.05 5.68 4.40
C LEU A 117 -6.09 5.96 5.56
N LYS A 118 -5.69 4.94 6.32
CA LYS A 118 -4.75 5.08 7.45
C LYS A 118 -3.37 5.54 6.95
N SER A 119 -2.82 4.87 5.94
CA SER A 119 -1.47 5.16 5.44
C SER A 119 -1.39 6.53 4.77
N LEU A 120 -2.44 6.98 4.08
CA LEU A 120 -2.47 8.28 3.39
C LEU A 120 -3.13 9.40 4.22
N ALA A 121 -3.50 9.15 5.48
CA ALA A 121 -4.18 10.12 6.34
C ALA A 121 -3.38 11.42 6.57
N HIS A 122 -2.05 11.34 6.46
CA HIS A 122 -1.14 12.48 6.61
C HIS A 122 -1.24 13.48 5.43
N VAL A 123 -1.73 13.04 4.26
CA VAL A 123 -1.96 13.90 3.10
C VAL A 123 -3.43 14.34 3.08
N SER A 124 -3.68 15.59 3.48
CA SER A 124 -5.06 16.11 3.64
C SER A 124 -5.96 15.96 2.40
N THR A 125 -5.42 16.16 1.19
CA THR A 125 -6.16 16.03 -0.07
C THR A 125 -6.55 14.59 -0.36
N LEU A 126 -5.63 13.65 -0.19
CA LEU A 126 -5.88 12.23 -0.40
C LEU A 126 -6.80 11.66 0.67
N ARG A 127 -6.63 12.08 1.93
CA ARG A 127 -7.53 11.69 3.03
C ARG A 127 -8.98 12.07 2.74
N GLN A 128 -9.21 13.27 2.19
CA GLN A 128 -10.55 13.71 1.81
C GLN A 128 -11.10 12.84 0.68
N ALA A 129 -10.31 12.63 -0.39
CA ALA A 129 -10.72 11.79 -1.51
C ALA A 129 -11.15 10.39 -1.02
N ILE A 130 -10.28 9.70 -0.30
CA ILE A 130 -10.51 8.33 0.21
C ILE A 130 -11.68 8.30 1.22
N GLY A 131 -11.78 9.32 2.07
CA GLY A 131 -12.85 9.37 3.09
C GLY A 131 -14.25 9.43 2.48
N TYR A 132 -14.43 10.11 1.35
CA TYR A 132 -15.72 10.20 0.65
C TYR A 132 -16.07 8.91 -0.09
N SER A 133 -15.08 8.11 -0.52
CA SER A 133 -15.27 6.86 -1.26
C SER A 133 -15.65 5.66 -0.38
N LEU A 134 -15.60 5.83 0.95
CA LEU A 134 -15.72 4.74 1.91
C LEU A 134 -17.03 3.97 1.75
N ASN A 135 -16.91 2.64 1.55
CA ASN A 135 -17.99 1.67 1.34
C ASN A 135 -18.86 1.84 0.07
N ASN A 136 -18.55 2.81 -0.81
CA ASN A 136 -19.40 3.12 -1.96
C ASN A 136 -18.71 2.91 -3.32
N ARG A 137 -17.41 2.60 -3.33
CA ARG A 137 -16.58 2.52 -4.53
C ARG A 137 -15.76 1.23 -4.55
N SER A 138 -15.55 0.71 -5.75
CA SER A 138 -14.57 -0.36 -6.00
C SER A 138 -13.14 0.13 -5.76
N ILE A 139 -12.19 -0.80 -5.58
CA ILE A 139 -10.77 -0.45 -5.41
C ILE A 139 -10.24 0.34 -6.62
N GLU A 140 -10.66 0.00 -7.84
CA GLU A 140 -10.17 0.67 -9.06
C GLU A 140 -10.69 2.12 -9.15
N GLU A 141 -11.95 2.36 -8.76
CA GLU A 141 -12.49 3.72 -8.66
C GLU A 141 -11.74 4.51 -7.57
N LEU A 142 -11.51 3.90 -6.41
CA LEU A 142 -10.75 4.52 -5.32
C LEU A 142 -9.35 4.95 -5.77
N ARG A 143 -8.61 4.07 -6.45
CA ARG A 143 -7.29 4.39 -7.00
C ARG A 143 -7.36 5.58 -7.97
N THR A 144 -8.36 5.57 -8.84
CA THR A 144 -8.56 6.66 -9.81
C THR A 144 -8.83 8.00 -9.12
N GLU A 145 -9.65 7.99 -8.07
CA GLU A 145 -9.96 9.18 -7.26
C GLU A 145 -8.71 9.69 -6.51
N ILE A 146 -7.92 8.79 -5.91
CA ILE A 146 -6.63 9.13 -5.26
C ILE A 146 -5.67 9.77 -6.27
N LEU A 147 -5.47 9.14 -7.43
CA LEU A 147 -4.56 9.65 -8.48
C LEU A 147 -5.02 11.01 -9.01
N THR A 148 -6.33 11.19 -9.19
CA THR A 148 -6.90 12.45 -9.66
C THR A 148 -6.71 13.55 -8.62
N ALA A 149 -7.03 13.28 -7.35
CA ALA A 149 -6.80 14.22 -6.26
C ALA A 149 -5.31 14.58 -6.11
N TYR A 150 -4.43 13.60 -6.26
CA TYR A 150 -2.98 13.80 -6.25
C TYR A 150 -2.55 14.75 -7.37
N LYS A 151 -2.91 14.45 -8.63
CA LYS A 151 -2.58 15.26 -9.82
C LYS A 151 -3.12 16.69 -9.73
N LEU A 152 -4.31 16.89 -9.17
CA LEU A 152 -4.88 18.22 -8.97
C LEU A 152 -4.10 19.00 -7.90
N SER A 153 -3.77 18.35 -6.79
CA SER A 153 -3.02 18.99 -5.70
C SER A 153 -1.59 19.36 -6.08
N THR A 154 -0.94 18.59 -6.95
CA THR A 154 0.40 18.91 -7.45
C THR A 154 0.36 20.06 -8.46
N LYS A 155 -0.62 20.07 -9.38
CA LYS A 155 -0.85 21.20 -10.30
C LYS A 155 -1.10 22.52 -9.55
N GLU A 156 -1.87 22.49 -8.45
CA GLU A 156 -2.10 23.70 -7.64
C GLU A 156 -0.82 24.24 -6.97
N LYS A 157 0.14 23.37 -6.63
CA LYS A 157 1.46 23.76 -6.11
C LYS A 157 2.37 24.35 -7.18
N GLU A 158 2.24 23.91 -8.43
CA GLU A 158 3.02 24.42 -9.57
C GLU A 158 2.57 25.81 -10.03
N ILE A 159 1.31 26.20 -9.79
CA ILE A 159 0.81 27.54 -10.07
C ILE A 159 1.31 28.50 -8.98
N SER A 160 2.58 28.91 -9.11
CA SER A 160 3.17 30.00 -8.35
C SER A 160 3.03 31.32 -9.12
N CYS A 161 2.54 32.35 -8.43
CA CYS A 161 2.40 33.67 -9.02
C CYS A 161 3.78 34.28 -9.27
N SER A 162 4.14 34.51 -10.54
CA SER A 162 5.44 35.12 -10.89
C SER A 162 5.65 36.53 -10.32
N TYR A 163 4.58 37.22 -9.93
CA TYR A 163 4.65 38.56 -9.34
C TYR A 163 4.85 38.54 -7.81
N CYS A 164 4.02 37.78 -7.06
CA CYS A 164 4.07 37.80 -5.60
C CYS A 164 4.72 36.55 -4.97
N LYS A 165 5.13 35.58 -5.78
CA LYS A 165 5.75 34.30 -5.40
C LYS A 165 4.91 33.44 -4.45
N LYS A 166 3.59 33.68 -4.37
CA LYS A 166 2.66 32.83 -3.63
C LYS A 166 1.94 31.86 -4.57
N ASN A 167 1.61 30.69 -4.05
CA ASN A 167 0.93 29.65 -4.81
C ASN A 167 -0.57 29.96 -4.98
N ASN A 168 -1.25 29.14 -5.79
CA ASN A 168 -2.70 29.13 -5.95
C ASN A 168 -3.32 30.30 -6.76
N HIS A 169 -2.51 31.04 -7.53
CA HIS A 169 -3.01 32.00 -8.52
C HIS A 169 -1.92 32.38 -9.54
N THR A 170 -2.33 32.79 -10.75
CA THR A 170 -1.42 33.31 -11.78
C THR A 170 -1.07 34.78 -11.54
N SER A 171 -0.05 35.29 -12.24
CA SER A 171 0.32 36.70 -12.17
C SER A 171 -0.80 37.64 -12.66
N GLU A 172 -1.67 37.19 -13.55
CA GLU A 172 -2.84 37.95 -14.05
C GLU A 172 -3.90 38.10 -12.96
N ASN A 173 -4.14 37.04 -12.18
CA ASN A 173 -5.12 37.02 -11.09
C ASN A 173 -4.53 37.49 -9.75
N CYS A 174 -3.34 38.09 -9.75
CA CYS A 174 -2.69 38.54 -8.53
C CYS A 174 -3.29 39.85 -8.02
N ARG A 175 -4.03 39.78 -6.90
CA ARG A 175 -4.58 40.96 -6.21
C ARG A 175 -3.53 42.04 -5.97
N ARG A 176 -2.31 41.64 -5.59
CA ARG A 176 -1.19 42.57 -5.39
C ARG A 176 -0.76 43.27 -6.69
N ARG A 177 -0.77 42.57 -7.84
CA ARG A 177 -0.47 43.15 -9.15
C ARG A 177 -1.60 44.04 -9.66
N ARG A 178 -2.85 43.67 -9.38
CA ARG A 178 -4.06 44.43 -9.78
C ARG A 178 -4.33 45.65 -8.89
N GLY A 179 -3.50 45.89 -7.88
CA GLY A 179 -3.70 47.00 -6.92
C GLY A 179 -4.91 46.81 -6.01
N GLU A 180 -5.40 45.58 -5.86
CA GLU A 180 -6.58 45.27 -5.07
C GLU A 180 -6.21 45.08 -3.60
N CYS A 181 -7.07 45.59 -2.72
CA CYS A 181 -6.95 45.43 -1.29
C CYS A 181 -6.92 43.94 -0.93
N LEU A 182 -5.85 43.52 -0.25
CA LEU A 182 -5.65 42.12 0.13
C LEU A 182 -6.66 41.61 1.17
N ARG A 183 -7.43 42.49 1.82
CA ARG A 183 -8.47 42.13 2.79
C ARG A 183 -9.84 41.89 2.13
N CYS A 184 -10.29 42.81 1.27
CA CYS A 184 -11.66 42.77 0.72
C CYS A 184 -11.73 42.66 -0.81
N GLY A 185 -10.62 42.85 -1.53
CA GLY A 185 -10.57 42.77 -3.00
C GLY A 185 -10.96 44.04 -3.77
N SER A 186 -11.34 45.14 -3.10
CA SER A 186 -11.62 46.43 -3.76
C SER A 186 -10.33 47.16 -4.19
N LYS A 187 -10.39 47.97 -5.25
CA LYS A 187 -9.28 48.83 -5.72
C LYS A 187 -9.30 50.23 -5.11
N ASP A 188 -10.33 50.55 -4.34
CA ASP A 188 -10.65 51.93 -3.93
C ASP A 188 -9.83 52.39 -2.72
N HIS A 189 -9.15 51.48 -2.03
CA HIS A 189 -8.40 51.78 -0.82
C HIS A 189 -7.18 50.88 -0.65
N LYS A 190 -6.19 51.37 0.11
CA LYS A 190 -5.05 50.56 0.56
C LYS A 190 -5.45 49.67 1.73
N VAL A 191 -4.70 48.58 1.95
CA VAL A 191 -4.98 47.59 3.02
C VAL A 191 -5.11 48.23 4.42
N GLY A 192 -4.35 49.31 4.70
CA GLY A 192 -4.41 50.03 5.98
C GLY A 192 -5.70 50.82 6.21
N GLU A 193 -6.41 51.19 5.15
CA GLU A 193 -7.67 51.95 5.18
C GLU A 193 -8.88 51.02 5.03
N CYS A 194 -8.66 49.71 5.01
CA CYS A 194 -9.70 48.73 4.81
C CYS A 194 -10.58 48.60 6.06
N THR A 195 -11.84 49.01 5.95
CA THR A 195 -12.88 48.88 6.99
C THR A 195 -13.37 47.44 7.18
N PHE A 196 -12.95 46.53 6.30
CA PHE A 196 -13.25 45.11 6.41
C PHE A 196 -12.47 44.54 7.61
N LYS A 197 -13.17 44.29 8.72
CA LYS A 197 -12.61 43.53 9.85
C LYS A 197 -12.30 42.13 9.35
N SER A 198 -11.03 41.72 9.45
CA SER A 198 -10.66 40.33 9.15
C SER A 198 -11.52 39.41 10.02
N LEU A 199 -12.28 38.51 9.41
CA LEU A 199 -12.76 37.32 10.10
C LEU A 199 -11.50 36.53 10.47
N SER A 200 -10.98 36.77 11.68
CA SER A 200 -10.04 35.86 12.32
C SER A 200 -10.78 34.54 12.40
N LYS A 201 -10.38 33.57 11.57
CA LYS A 201 -10.75 32.18 11.81
C LYS A 201 -10.10 31.79 13.14
N ASN A 202 -10.92 31.74 14.19
CA ASN A 202 -10.69 30.84 15.32
C ASN A 202 -10.86 29.40 14.81
#